data_AF-A0AAJ2I728-F1
#
_entry.id   AF-A0AAJ2I728-F1
#
_cell.length_a   1.000
_cell.length_b   1.000
_cell.length_c   1.000
_cell.angle_alpha   90.00
_cell.angle_beta   90.00
_cell.angle_gamma   90.00
#
_symmetry.space_group_name_H-M   'P 1'
#
loop_
_entity.id
_entity.type
_entity.pdbx_description
1 polymer ?
#
loop_
_entity_poly.entity_id
_entity_poly.type
_entity_poly.pdbx_seq_one_letter_code
_entity_poly.pdbx_strand_id
1 'polypeptide(L)' 'MQYIKKGSDLSIYTDEYISQITQRLNQRPRKRLGFKSPSQLVWQQHGVALQMLI' A
#
# COMPACT_ATOMS: atom_id res chain seq x y z
N MET A 1 4.96 -5.07 -12.82
CA MET A 1 5.26 -4.22 -11.65
C MET A 1 5.14 -2.78 -12.10
N GLN A 2 4.32 -1.94 -11.46
CA GLN A 2 4.01 -0.58 -11.96
C GLN A 2 4.84 0.55 -11.32
N TYR A 3 5.43 0.33 -10.14
CA TYR A 3 6.12 1.39 -9.40
C TYR A 3 7.61 1.06 -9.22
N ILE A 4 7.91 -0.08 -8.59
CA ILE A 4 9.27 -0.54 -8.34
C ILE A 4 9.43 -1.92 -8.96
N LYS A 5 10.54 -2.16 -9.66
CA LYS A 5 10.84 -3.47 -10.23
C LYS A 5 11.12 -4.45 -9.09
N LYS A 6 10.62 -5.68 -9.22
CA LYS A 6 10.90 -6.73 -8.22
C LYS A 6 12.41 -6.95 -8.14
N GLY A 7 12.95 -6.95 -6.92
CA GLY A 7 14.38 -7.10 -6.66
C GLY A 7 15.20 -5.81 -6.77
N SER A 8 14.57 -4.65 -7.00
CA SER A 8 15.23 -3.36 -6.78
C SER A 8 15.56 -3.17 -5.30
N ASP A 9 16.72 -2.58 -5.02
CA ASP A 9 17.01 -2.02 -3.70
C ASP A 9 16.03 -0.87 -3.42
N LEU A 10 15.44 -0.86 -2.22
CA LEU A 10 14.49 0.16 -1.81
C LEU A 10 15.17 1.40 -1.23
N SER A 11 16.43 1.29 -0.79
CA SER A 11 17.18 2.38 -0.15
C SER A 11 17.45 3.57 -1.09
N ILE A 12 17.38 3.33 -2.40
CA ILE A 12 17.61 4.35 -3.44
C ILE A 12 16.40 5.25 -3.68
N TYR A 13 15.24 4.93 -3.10
CA TYR A 13 14.01 5.71 -3.24
C TYR A 13 13.79 6.54 -1.98
N THR A 14 13.26 7.75 -2.13
CA THR A 14 12.93 8.58 -0.98
C THR A 14 11.70 8.06 -0.25
N ASP A 15 11.61 8.33 1.04
CA ASP A 15 10.48 7.93 1.88
C ASP A 15 9.15 8.52 1.35
N GLU A 16 9.18 9.74 0.79
CA GLU A 16 7.98 10.36 0.19
C GLU A 16 7.51 9.58 -1.03
N TYR A 17 8.43 9.08 -1.87
CA TYR A 17 8.07 8.25 -3.01
C TYR A 17 7.48 6.92 -2.55
N ILE A 18 8.10 6.27 -1.57
CA ILE A 18 7.63 5.01 -0.99
C ILE A 18 6.23 5.20 -0.37
N SER A 19 6.02 6.29 0.36
CA SER A 19 4.73 6.63 0.97
C SER A 19 3.65 6.84 -0.09
N GLN A 20 3.94 7.61 -1.14
CA GLN A 20 3.00 7.85 -2.24
C GLN A 20 2.59 6.56 -2.96
N ILE A 21 3.53 5.68 -3.30
CA ILE A 21 3.19 4.42 -3.97
C ILE A 21 2.44 3.47 -3.04
N THR A 22 2.76 3.48 -1.73
CA THR A 22 2.08 2.68 -0.72
C THR A 22 0.62 3.11 -0.56
N GLN A 23 0.38 4.42 -0.46
CA GLN A 23 -0.97 4.99 -0.40
C GLN A 23 -1.79 4.56 -1.63
N ARG A 24 -1.23 4.72 -2.84
CA ARG A 24 -1.88 4.29 -4.08
C ARG A 24 -2.15 2.78 -4.08
N LEU A 25 -1.21 1.95 -3.62
CA LEU A 25 -1.39 0.50 -3.58
C LEU A 25 -2.48 0.05 -2.61
N ASN A 26 -2.57 0.71 -1.45
CA ASN A 26 -3.54 0.41 -0.40
C ASN A 26 -4.95 0.90 -0.74
N GLN A 27 -5.09 1.94 -1.55
CA GLN A 27 -6.38 2.46 -1.99
C GLN A 27 -6.94 1.76 -3.24
N ARG A 28 -6.14 0.93 -3.93
CA ARG A 28 -6.57 0.24 -5.17
C ARG A 28 -7.66 -0.82 -4.91
N PRO A 29 -8.83 -0.72 -5.56
CA PRO A 29 -9.81 -1.80 -5.64
C PRO A 29 -9.19 -3.09 -6.16
N ARG A 30 -9.43 -4.23 -5.49
CA ARG A 30 -8.95 -5.55 -5.95
C ARG A 30 -10.13 -6.47 -6.23
N LYS A 31 -10.16 -7.10 -7.40
CA LYS A 31 -11.21 -8.07 -7.78
C LYS A 31 -11.35 -9.19 -6.74
N ARG A 32 -10.24 -9.72 -6.23
CA ARG A 32 -10.21 -10.75 -5.16
C ARG A 32 -10.80 -10.28 -3.83
N LEU A 33 -10.92 -8.97 -3.62
CA LEU A 33 -11.48 -8.36 -2.42
C LEU A 33 -12.92 -7.87 -2.66
N GLY A 34 -13.61 -8.39 -3.69
CA GLY A 34 -14.94 -7.90 -4.07
C GLY A 34 -14.92 -6.44 -4.53
N PHE A 35 -13.83 -6.00 -5.17
CA PHE A 35 -13.56 -4.61 -5.55
C PHE A 35 -13.42 -3.62 -4.38
N LYS A 36 -13.29 -4.09 -3.14
CA LYS A 36 -12.81 -3.26 -2.04
C LYS A 36 -11.29 -3.04 -2.14
N SER A 37 -10.82 -1.92 -1.60
CA SER A 37 -9.39 -1.68 -1.44
C SER A 37 -8.84 -2.44 -0.23
N PRO A 38 -7.53 -2.74 -0.22
CA PRO A 38 -6.87 -3.26 0.98
C PRO A 38 -7.14 -2.40 2.21
N SER A 39 -7.05 -1.07 2.09
CA SER A 39 -7.33 -0.17 3.20
C SER A 39 -8.75 -0.37 3.74
N GLN A 40 -9.78 -0.34 2.88
CA GLN A 40 -11.19 -0.49 3.29
C GLN A 40 -11.45 -1.78 4.09
N LEU A 41 -10.76 -2.87 3.78
CA LEU A 41 -10.89 -4.12 4.51
C LEU A 41 -10.12 -4.11 5.83
N VAL A 42 -8.89 -3.58 5.83
CA VAL A 42 -8.07 -3.51 7.05
C VAL A 42 -8.77 -2.65 8.10
N TRP A 43 -9.29 -1.46 7.73
CA TRP A 43 -10.06 -0.59 8.64
C TRP A 43 -11.33 -1.26 9.20
N GLN A 44 -11.92 -2.23 8.49
CA GLN A 44 -13.10 -2.98 8.95
C GLN A 44 -12.75 -4.15 9.88
N GLN A 45 -11.59 -4.78 9.71
CA GLN A 45 -11.25 -6.05 10.39
C GLN A 45 -10.41 -5.84 11.66
N HIS A 46 -9.55 -4.84 11.69
CA HIS A 46 -8.71 -4.52 12.84
C HIS A 46 -8.51 -3.00 12.88
N GLY A 47 -8.73 -2.35 14.04
CA GLY A 47 -8.47 -0.92 14.25
C GLY A 47 -6.99 -0.50 14.14
N VAL A 48 -6.19 -1.26 13.40
CA VAL A 48 -4.79 -0.99 13.05
C VAL A 48 -4.68 -1.01 11.54
N ALA A 49 -4.96 0.14 10.93
CA ALA A 49 -4.42 0.42 9.61
C ALA A 49 -2.91 0.37 9.72
N LEU A 50 -2.26 -0.20 8.70
CA LEU A 50 -0.81 -0.16 8.49
C LEU A 50 -0.40 1.28 8.12
N GLN A 51 -0.68 2.18 9.06
CA GLN A 51 -0.29 3.55 9.17
C GLN A 51 -0.21 3.87 10.67
N MET A 52 0.67 3.17 11.35
CA MET A 52 1.20 3.58 12.63
C MET A 52 2.71 3.61 12.46
N LEU A 53 3.23 4.84 12.35
CA LEU A 53 4.61 5.23 12.59
C LEU A 53 5.63 4.69 11.58
N ILE A 54 5.93 5.48 10.54
CA ILE A 54 7.11 6.36 10.49
C ILE A 54 6.70 7.64 9.77
#